data_AF-G8FVB6-F1
#
_entry.id   AF-G8FVB6-F1
#
_cell.length_a   1.000
_cell.length_b   1.000
_cell.length_c   1.000
_cell.angle_alpha   90.00
_cell.angle_beta   90.00
_cell.angle_gamma   90.00
#
_symmetry.space_group_name_H-M   'P 1'
#
loop_
_entity.id
_entity.type
_entity.pdbx_description
1 polymer ?
#
loop_
_entity_poly.entity_id
_entity_poly.type
_entity_poly.pdbx_seq_one_letter_code
_entity_poly.pdbx_strand_id
1 'polypeptide(L)'
;NVVRAAVGVDLERDYMSDPTTAYNQAVAVIEAAISQGMYVIVDWHSHESHVDKAIEFFTKIAKAYGSYPHVLYETFNEPLQGVSWTDILVPYHKKVIAAIRAIDAKNVIILGTPSWCQDVDVASQNPIKEYKNLMYTFHFYAATHFVNGLGAKLQTAINNGLPIFVTEYGTCAADGNGNIDTNSISSWWSLMDNLK
;
A
#
# COMPACT_ATOMS: atom_id res chain seq x y z
N ASN A 1 -2.41 1.55 -15.43
CA ASN A 1 -3.76 0.97 -15.65
C ASN A 1 -4.19 0.14 -14.44
N VAL A 2 -4.42 0.80 -13.30
CA VAL A 2 -4.71 0.15 -12.01
C VAL A 2 -5.87 0.87 -11.31
N VAL A 3 -6.66 0.13 -10.54
CA VAL A 3 -7.65 0.67 -9.60
C VAL A 3 -7.32 0.19 -8.18
N ARG A 4 -7.57 1.01 -7.16
CA ARG A 4 -7.35 0.63 -5.75
C ARG A 4 -8.69 0.45 -5.04
N ALA A 5 -8.87 -0.70 -4.42
CA ALA A 5 -9.99 -1.00 -3.53
C ALA A 5 -9.52 -0.76 -2.08
N ALA A 6 -9.70 0.47 -1.60
CA ALA A 6 -9.41 0.86 -0.22
C ALA A 6 -10.48 0.28 0.73
N VAL A 7 -10.17 -0.82 1.40
CA VAL A 7 -11.10 -1.51 2.31
C VAL A 7 -10.91 -0.96 3.71
N GLY A 8 -11.80 -0.06 4.13
CA GLY A 8 -11.80 0.50 5.48
C GLY A 8 -11.85 -0.59 6.55
N VAL A 9 -11.09 -0.39 7.64
CA VAL A 9 -10.94 -1.39 8.71
C VAL A 9 -11.53 -0.92 10.05
N ASP A 10 -11.23 0.30 10.45
CA ASP A 10 -11.33 0.74 11.85
C ASP A 10 -12.67 1.39 12.23
N LEU A 11 -13.43 1.93 11.26
CA LEU A 11 -14.59 2.79 11.53
C LEU A 11 -15.93 2.02 11.56
N GLU A 12 -17.01 2.73 11.88
CA GLU A 12 -18.35 2.18 11.76
C GLU A 12 -18.64 1.85 10.28
N ARG A 13 -19.13 0.63 10.03
CA ARG A 13 -19.38 0.03 8.70
C ARG A 13 -18.12 -0.43 7.94
N ASP A 14 -16.95 -0.32 8.55
CA ASP A 14 -15.72 -0.92 8.05
C ASP A 14 -15.61 -2.41 8.41
N TYR A 15 -14.54 -3.05 7.93
CA TYR A 15 -14.32 -4.49 8.06
C TYR A 15 -14.45 -5.03 9.49
N MET A 16 -14.02 -4.30 10.51
CA MET A 16 -14.12 -4.77 11.90
C MET A 16 -15.57 -4.85 12.40
N SER A 17 -16.48 -4.06 11.83
CA SER A 17 -17.89 -4.01 12.22
C SER A 17 -18.82 -4.75 11.24
N ASP A 18 -18.50 -4.76 9.95
CA ASP A 18 -19.24 -5.46 8.89
C ASP A 18 -18.29 -6.11 7.87
N PRO A 19 -17.62 -7.21 8.24
CA PRO A 19 -16.62 -7.86 7.39
C PRO A 19 -17.23 -8.43 6.11
N THR A 20 -18.52 -8.77 6.11
CA THR A 20 -19.21 -9.31 4.94
C THR A 20 -19.40 -8.22 3.88
N THR A 21 -19.91 -7.05 4.28
CA THR A 21 -20.10 -5.94 3.34
C THR A 21 -18.77 -5.42 2.81
N ALA A 22 -17.78 -5.19 3.68
CA ALA A 22 -16.44 -4.73 3.28
C ALA A 22 -15.78 -5.70 2.30
N TYR A 23 -15.86 -7.01 2.55
CA TYR A 23 -15.37 -8.02 1.62
C TYR A 23 -16.10 -7.99 0.26
N ASN A 24 -17.43 -7.89 0.26
CA ASN A 24 -18.20 -7.89 -0.98
C ASN A 24 -17.92 -6.65 -1.84
N GLN A 25 -17.66 -5.50 -1.22
CA GLN A 25 -17.24 -4.28 -1.92
C GLN A 25 -15.87 -4.45 -2.56
N ALA A 26 -14.90 -5.03 -1.84
CA ALA A 26 -13.58 -5.35 -2.39
C ALA A 26 -13.70 -6.29 -3.61
N VAL A 27 -14.50 -7.35 -3.47
CA VAL A 27 -14.79 -8.31 -4.55
C VAL A 27 -15.38 -7.63 -5.79
N ALA A 28 -16.36 -6.75 -5.61
CA ALA A 28 -16.98 -6.04 -6.73
C ALA A 28 -15.95 -5.24 -7.54
N VAL A 29 -15.00 -4.58 -6.88
CA VAL A 29 -13.92 -3.85 -7.56
C VAL A 29 -12.91 -4.79 -8.22
N ILE A 30 -12.55 -5.90 -7.55
CA ILE A 30 -11.63 -6.91 -8.11
C ILE A 30 -12.19 -7.50 -9.40
N GLU A 31 -13.45 -7.94 -9.38
CA GLU A 31 -14.09 -8.57 -10.54
C GLU A 31 -14.27 -7.58 -11.69
N ALA A 32 -14.63 -6.33 -11.39
CA ALA A 32 -14.68 -5.27 -12.38
C ALA A 32 -13.31 -5.04 -13.02
N ALA A 33 -12.25 -4.90 -12.24
CA ALA A 33 -10.89 -4.70 -12.75
C ALA A 33 -10.42 -5.85 -13.64
N ILE A 34 -10.62 -7.09 -13.22
CA ILE A 34 -10.30 -8.29 -14.02
C ILE A 34 -11.08 -8.28 -15.33
N SER A 35 -12.39 -7.96 -15.30
CA SER A 35 -13.22 -7.92 -16.52
C SER A 35 -12.75 -6.86 -17.53
N GLN A 36 -12.11 -5.79 -17.05
CA GLN A 36 -11.57 -4.71 -17.87
C GLN A 36 -10.09 -4.89 -18.21
N GLY A 37 -9.45 -5.99 -17.79
CA GLY A 37 -8.02 -6.22 -17.99
C GLY A 37 -7.13 -5.21 -17.26
N MET A 38 -7.60 -4.64 -16.15
CA MET A 38 -6.85 -3.72 -15.29
C MET A 38 -6.26 -4.45 -14.08
N TYR A 39 -5.16 -3.93 -13.54
CA TYR A 39 -4.69 -4.34 -12.22
C TYR A 39 -5.62 -3.80 -11.13
N VAL A 40 -5.69 -4.49 -10.00
CA VAL A 40 -6.39 -4.07 -8.79
C VAL A 40 -5.48 -4.18 -7.58
N ILE A 41 -5.35 -3.08 -6.84
CA ILE A 41 -4.74 -3.09 -5.51
C ILE A 41 -5.86 -3.37 -4.50
N VAL A 42 -5.72 -4.44 -3.74
CA VAL A 42 -6.62 -4.79 -2.63
C VAL A 42 -5.94 -4.30 -1.36
N ASP A 43 -6.45 -3.21 -0.80
CA ASP A 43 -5.81 -2.46 0.27
C ASP A 43 -6.49 -2.68 1.61
N TRP A 44 -5.70 -3.10 2.61
CA TRP A 44 -6.11 -3.13 4.01
C TRP A 44 -5.96 -1.72 4.61
N HIS A 45 -7.05 -0.95 4.48
CA HIS A 45 -7.08 0.49 4.74
C HIS A 45 -7.24 0.80 6.22
N SER A 46 -6.14 0.60 6.95
CA SER A 46 -6.03 0.72 8.41
C SER A 46 -4.88 1.65 8.79
N HIS A 47 -4.98 2.25 9.99
CA HIS A 47 -3.85 2.85 10.70
C HIS A 47 -3.33 1.98 11.85
N GLU A 48 -4.06 0.93 12.19
CA GLU A 48 -3.73 -0.05 13.22
C GLU A 48 -3.34 -1.40 12.61
N SER A 49 -2.57 -2.20 13.34
CA SER A 49 -2.01 -3.45 12.80
C SER A 49 -3.09 -4.48 12.45
N HIS A 50 -3.99 -4.82 13.37
CA HIS A 50 -5.02 -5.87 13.20
C HIS A 50 -4.53 -7.17 12.52
N VAL A 51 -3.32 -7.62 12.84
CA VAL A 51 -2.60 -8.66 12.07
C VAL A 51 -3.40 -9.94 11.83
N ASP A 52 -4.13 -10.42 12.82
CA ASP A 52 -4.90 -11.66 12.68
C ASP A 52 -6.08 -11.46 11.70
N LYS A 53 -6.70 -10.27 11.68
CA LYS A 53 -7.78 -9.93 10.76
C LYS A 53 -7.29 -9.64 9.35
N ALA A 54 -6.14 -8.99 9.21
CA ALA A 54 -5.47 -8.85 7.92
C ALA A 54 -5.13 -10.23 7.32
N ILE A 55 -4.61 -11.16 8.13
CA ILE A 55 -4.34 -12.55 7.69
C ILE A 55 -5.62 -13.24 7.24
N GLU A 56 -6.71 -13.17 8.02
CA GLU A 56 -8.00 -13.77 7.65
C GLU A 56 -8.50 -13.20 6.30
N PHE A 57 -8.49 -11.87 6.16
CA PHE A 57 -8.94 -11.16 4.96
C PHE A 57 -8.12 -11.55 3.73
N PHE A 58 -6.80 -11.41 3.79
CA PHE A 58 -5.94 -11.70 2.65
C PHE A 58 -5.89 -13.18 2.31
N THR A 59 -6.02 -14.09 3.29
CA THR A 59 -6.19 -15.52 3.02
C THR A 59 -7.45 -15.78 2.18
N LYS A 60 -8.55 -15.07 2.48
CA LYS A 60 -9.81 -15.20 1.73
C LYS A 60 -9.67 -14.66 0.30
N ILE A 61 -9.06 -13.48 0.13
CA ILE A 61 -8.80 -12.90 -1.19
C ILE A 61 -7.86 -13.80 -2.01
N ALA A 62 -6.75 -14.27 -1.43
CA ALA A 62 -5.78 -15.12 -2.13
C ALA A 62 -6.41 -16.46 -2.57
N LYS A 63 -7.29 -17.06 -1.76
CA LYS A 63 -8.03 -18.28 -2.15
C LYS A 63 -8.95 -18.05 -3.34
N ALA A 64 -9.61 -16.89 -3.41
CA ALA A 64 -10.56 -16.58 -4.45
C ALA A 64 -9.88 -16.08 -5.74
N TYR A 65 -8.83 -15.25 -5.62
CA TYR A 65 -8.28 -14.49 -6.73
C TYR A 65 -6.75 -14.60 -6.90
N GLY A 66 -6.05 -15.39 -6.09
CA GLY A 66 -4.58 -15.49 -6.15
C GLY A 66 -4.02 -16.09 -7.45
N SER A 67 -4.86 -16.76 -8.26
CA SER A 67 -4.48 -17.21 -9.60
C SER A 67 -4.58 -16.12 -10.67
N TYR A 68 -5.18 -14.97 -10.37
CA TYR A 68 -5.37 -13.88 -11.31
C TYR A 68 -4.19 -12.92 -11.22
N PRO A 69 -3.45 -12.68 -12.31
CA PRO A 69 -2.27 -11.81 -12.31
C PRO A 69 -2.61 -10.32 -12.10
N HIS A 70 -3.89 -9.97 -12.13
CA HIS A 70 -4.39 -8.61 -11.94
C HIS A 70 -4.29 -8.14 -10.48
N VAL A 71 -4.24 -9.06 -9.51
CA VAL A 71 -4.32 -8.73 -8.08
C VAL A 71 -2.96 -8.31 -7.52
N LEU A 72 -2.95 -7.19 -6.81
CA LEU A 72 -1.86 -6.67 -6.00
C LEU A 72 -2.38 -6.55 -4.56
N TYR A 73 -1.62 -7.02 -3.56
CA TYR A 73 -2.04 -6.96 -2.16
C TYR A 73 -1.33 -5.80 -1.45
N GLU A 74 -2.04 -4.82 -0.92
CA GLU A 74 -1.46 -3.76 -0.08
C GLU A 74 -1.78 -4.07 1.39
N THR A 75 -0.78 -4.56 2.13
CA THR A 75 -1.01 -5.25 3.40
C THR A 75 -1.28 -4.32 4.58
N PHE A 76 -0.98 -3.04 4.45
CA PHE A 76 -1.21 -2.01 5.48
C PHE A 76 -1.11 -0.63 4.83
N ASN A 77 -2.23 0.10 4.79
CA ASN A 77 -2.30 1.43 4.19
C ASN A 77 -1.32 2.43 4.80
N GLU A 78 -1.48 2.79 6.08
CA GLU A 78 -0.70 3.89 6.67
C GLU A 78 -0.33 3.65 8.14
N PRO A 79 0.78 2.94 8.39
CA PRO A 79 1.37 2.87 9.71
C PRO A 79 1.65 4.26 10.29
N LEU A 80 1.21 4.50 11.52
CA LEU A 80 1.39 5.80 12.18
C LEU A 80 2.86 6.14 12.44
N GLN A 81 3.12 7.43 12.68
CA GLN A 81 4.42 7.90 13.13
C GLN A 81 4.86 7.20 14.43
N GLY A 82 6.15 6.87 14.52
CA GLY A 82 6.74 6.19 15.68
C GLY A 82 6.59 4.66 15.68
N VAL A 83 5.82 4.09 14.75
CA VAL A 83 5.76 2.63 14.55
C VAL A 83 7.07 2.17 13.89
N SER A 84 7.88 1.40 14.62
CA SER A 84 9.19 0.92 14.14
C SER A 84 9.05 0.03 12.90
N TRP A 85 9.82 0.35 11.85
CA TRP A 85 9.94 -0.53 10.68
C TRP A 85 10.43 -1.92 11.09
N THR A 86 11.59 -1.99 11.74
CA THR A 86 12.28 -3.25 12.04
C THR A 86 11.56 -4.06 13.11
N ASP A 87 11.09 -3.42 14.18
CA ASP A 87 10.60 -4.15 15.37
C ASP A 87 9.10 -4.45 15.31
N ILE A 88 8.33 -3.67 14.55
CA ILE A 88 6.86 -3.82 14.47
C ILE A 88 6.42 -4.22 13.04
N LEU A 89 6.77 -3.42 12.03
CA LEU A 89 6.23 -3.61 10.68
C LEU A 89 6.83 -4.82 9.95
N VAL A 90 8.13 -5.09 10.09
CA VAL A 90 8.74 -6.30 9.49
C VAL A 90 8.09 -7.59 10.04
N PRO A 91 7.94 -7.78 11.37
CA PRO A 91 7.19 -8.91 11.91
C PRO A 91 5.74 -8.99 11.43
N TYR A 92 5.03 -7.86 11.37
CA TYR A 92 3.67 -7.78 10.84
C TYR A 92 3.60 -8.28 9.40
N HIS A 93 4.37 -7.64 8.51
CA HIS A 93 4.36 -7.93 7.08
C HIS A 93 4.76 -9.37 6.81
N LYS A 94 5.78 -9.92 7.51
CA LYS A 94 6.17 -11.32 7.35
C LYS A 94 5.01 -12.30 7.65
N LYS A 95 4.19 -12.03 8.66
CA LYS A 95 3.02 -12.89 8.96
C LYS A 95 1.97 -12.83 7.85
N VAL A 96 1.63 -11.64 7.37
CA VAL A 96 0.63 -11.46 6.30
C VAL A 96 1.16 -12.02 4.96
N ILE A 97 2.42 -11.75 4.62
CA ILE A 97 3.09 -12.30 3.44
C ILE A 97 3.07 -13.83 3.49
N ALA A 98 3.41 -14.45 4.63
CA ALA A 98 3.41 -15.90 4.75
C ALA A 98 2.02 -16.50 4.50
N ALA A 99 0.97 -15.87 5.02
CA ALA A 99 -0.42 -16.30 4.80
C ALA A 99 -0.82 -16.21 3.31
N ILE A 100 -0.49 -15.09 2.64
CA ILE A 100 -0.74 -14.93 1.20
C ILE A 100 0.06 -15.98 0.42
N ARG A 101 1.37 -16.11 0.69
CA ARG A 101 2.28 -16.99 -0.05
C ARG A 101 2.02 -18.48 0.14
N ALA A 102 1.31 -18.87 1.19
CA ALA A 102 0.80 -20.24 1.34
C ALA A 102 -0.23 -20.62 0.26
N ILE A 103 -0.81 -19.63 -0.43
CA ILE A 103 -1.85 -19.81 -1.46
C ILE A 103 -1.41 -19.24 -2.80
N ASP A 104 -0.88 -18.02 -2.81
CA ASP A 104 -0.47 -17.26 -4.00
C ASP A 104 1.03 -16.98 -3.96
N ALA A 105 1.78 -17.75 -4.75
CA ALA A 105 3.24 -17.69 -4.79
C ALA A 105 3.81 -16.51 -5.61
N LYS A 106 2.99 -15.75 -6.38
CA LYS A 106 3.51 -14.90 -7.46
C LYS A 106 3.06 -13.45 -7.43
N ASN A 107 1.81 -13.15 -7.09
CA ASN A 107 1.32 -11.77 -7.20
C ASN A 107 2.08 -10.82 -6.27
N VAL A 108 2.17 -9.54 -6.67
CA VAL A 108 2.91 -8.52 -5.93
C VAL A 108 2.22 -8.25 -4.58
N ILE A 109 3.04 -8.11 -3.54
CA ILE A 109 2.61 -7.65 -2.22
C ILE A 109 3.31 -6.31 -1.94
N ILE A 110 2.53 -5.28 -1.63
CA ILE A 110 2.96 -3.91 -1.37
C ILE A 110 2.87 -3.67 0.14
N LEU A 111 3.97 -3.21 0.73
CA LEU A 111 4.14 -3.14 2.18
C LEU A 111 4.14 -1.69 2.66
N GLY A 112 3.17 -1.33 3.51
CA GLY A 112 3.12 -0.04 4.20
C GLY A 112 4.41 0.26 4.97
N THR A 113 4.88 1.51 4.89
CA THR A 113 6.09 2.00 5.58
C THR A 113 5.74 2.99 6.71
N PRO A 114 6.66 3.28 7.65
CA PRO A 114 6.33 4.14 8.79
C PRO A 114 5.90 5.56 8.41
N SER A 115 5.23 6.23 9.35
CA SER A 115 4.85 7.64 9.27
C SER A 115 3.96 7.95 8.07
N TRP A 116 2.81 7.29 7.97
CA TRP A 116 1.87 7.39 6.85
C TRP A 116 2.56 7.10 5.51
N CYS A 117 3.32 6.01 5.48
CA CYS A 117 4.07 5.58 4.30
C CYS A 117 5.06 6.61 3.75
N GLN A 118 5.78 7.32 4.63
CA GLN A 118 6.76 8.34 4.23
C GLN A 118 8.22 7.89 4.42
N ASP A 119 8.47 7.00 5.37
CA ASP A 119 9.82 6.58 5.78
C ASP A 119 10.34 5.37 4.98
N VAL A 120 10.25 5.47 3.65
CA VAL A 120 10.76 4.43 2.71
C VAL A 120 12.29 4.32 2.73
N ASP A 121 12.98 5.41 3.07
CA ASP A 121 14.43 5.43 3.30
C ASP A 121 14.82 4.54 4.47
N VAL A 122 14.05 4.54 5.55
CA VAL A 122 14.23 3.63 6.70
C VAL A 122 13.96 2.19 6.28
N ALA A 123 12.86 1.93 5.57
CA ALA A 123 12.54 0.58 5.10
C ALA A 123 13.64 0.01 4.18
N SER A 124 14.27 0.86 3.37
CA SER A 124 15.32 0.47 2.42
C SER A 124 16.62 -0.01 3.08
N GLN A 125 16.86 0.35 4.35
CA GLN A 125 18.03 -0.10 5.10
C GLN A 125 17.87 -1.54 5.61
N ASN A 126 16.64 -1.99 5.82
CA ASN A 126 16.32 -3.34 6.29
C ASN A 126 15.13 -3.94 5.53
N PRO A 127 15.24 -4.19 4.22
CA PRO A 127 14.14 -4.73 3.44
C PRO A 127 13.93 -6.21 3.77
N ILE A 128 12.68 -6.69 3.63
CA ILE A 128 12.33 -8.11 3.72
C ILE A 128 12.88 -8.82 2.47
N LYS A 129 13.74 -9.82 2.66
CA LYS A 129 14.48 -10.51 1.58
C LYS A 129 14.10 -11.97 1.39
N GLU A 130 13.38 -12.55 2.34
CA GLU A 130 12.99 -13.97 2.37
C GLU A 130 11.89 -14.30 1.35
N TYR A 131 11.19 -13.28 0.84
CA TYR A 131 10.11 -13.41 -0.14
C TYR A 131 10.43 -12.64 -1.42
N LYS A 132 9.73 -12.99 -2.50
CA LYS A 132 9.84 -12.34 -3.82
C LYS A 132 8.58 -11.55 -4.14
N ASN A 133 8.70 -10.67 -5.16
CA ASN A 133 7.63 -9.81 -5.66
C ASN A 133 7.03 -8.94 -4.54
N LEU A 134 7.92 -8.26 -3.82
CA LEU A 134 7.57 -7.29 -2.79
C LEU A 134 7.86 -5.88 -3.31
N MET A 135 6.96 -4.95 -3.01
CA MET A 135 7.13 -3.52 -3.17
C MET A 135 6.79 -2.81 -1.86
N TYR A 136 7.13 -1.53 -1.73
CA TYR A 136 6.97 -0.76 -0.50
C TYR A 136 6.19 0.52 -0.79
N THR A 137 5.25 0.85 0.09
CA THR A 137 4.34 1.97 -0.11
C THR A 137 5.04 3.30 0.17
N PHE A 138 4.81 4.27 -0.71
CA PHE A 138 5.13 5.68 -0.47
C PHE A 138 3.90 6.56 -0.72
N HIS A 139 3.50 7.38 0.25
CA HIS A 139 2.40 8.34 0.09
C HIS A 139 2.88 9.79 0.17
N PHE A 140 2.18 10.67 -0.55
CA PHE A 140 2.40 12.11 -0.46
C PHE A 140 1.15 12.90 -0.83
N TYR A 141 1.12 14.17 -0.44
CA TYR A 141 0.04 15.11 -0.74
C TYR A 141 0.68 16.41 -1.20
N ALA A 142 0.44 16.81 -2.44
CA ALA A 142 1.26 17.78 -3.14
C ALA A 142 1.27 19.17 -2.49
N ALA A 143 0.21 19.57 -1.77
CA ALA A 143 0.17 20.86 -1.08
C ALA A 143 0.79 20.82 0.35
N THR A 144 1.26 19.67 0.80
CA THR A 144 1.92 19.49 2.12
C THR A 144 3.34 18.97 1.98
N HIS A 145 3.57 18.10 1.01
CA HIS A 145 4.82 17.38 0.78
C HIS A 145 5.41 17.77 -0.57
N PHE A 146 6.68 18.16 -0.59
CA PHE A 146 7.37 18.64 -1.78
C PHE A 146 8.54 17.74 -2.17
N VAL A 147 8.86 17.70 -3.46
CA VAL A 147 9.97 16.90 -4.02
C VAL A 147 11.32 17.24 -3.37
N ASN A 148 11.59 18.52 -3.10
CA ASN A 148 12.82 18.98 -2.45
C ASN A 148 12.87 18.73 -0.92
N GLY A 149 11.81 18.13 -0.35
CA GLY A 149 11.76 17.68 1.03
C GLY A 149 11.55 16.17 1.08
N LEU A 150 10.29 15.74 1.10
CA LEU A 150 9.94 14.34 1.24
C LEU A 150 10.47 13.47 0.08
N GLY A 151 10.58 14.04 -1.13
CA GLY A 151 11.12 13.32 -2.29
C GLY A 151 12.57 12.84 -2.12
N ALA A 152 13.36 13.43 -1.21
CA ALA A 152 14.71 12.96 -0.90
C ALA A 152 14.72 11.57 -0.22
N LYS A 153 13.69 11.24 0.58
CA LYS A 153 13.54 9.91 1.18
C LYS A 153 13.25 8.86 0.11
N LEU A 154 12.34 9.18 -0.81
CA LEU A 154 12.03 8.34 -1.97
C LEU A 154 13.29 8.08 -2.81
N GLN A 155 14.06 9.12 -3.13
CA GLN A 155 15.29 8.95 -3.91
C GLN A 155 16.33 8.06 -3.17
N THR A 156 16.47 8.23 -1.87
CA THR A 156 17.34 7.37 -1.04
C THR A 156 16.92 5.91 -1.14
N ALA A 157 15.63 5.61 -1.00
CA ALA A 157 15.11 4.25 -1.07
C ALA A 157 15.32 3.60 -2.45
N ILE A 158 15.09 4.35 -3.52
CA ILE A 158 15.35 3.91 -4.90
C ILE A 158 16.84 3.64 -5.12
N ASN A 159 17.72 4.53 -4.64
CA ASN A 159 19.17 4.34 -4.76
C ASN A 159 19.67 3.10 -3.99
N ASN A 160 18.98 2.72 -2.91
CA ASN A 160 19.24 1.48 -2.17
C ASN A 160 18.63 0.24 -2.84
N GLY A 161 17.93 0.41 -3.97
CA GLY A 161 17.33 -0.68 -4.75
C GLY A 161 15.99 -1.19 -4.19
N LEU A 162 15.29 -0.39 -3.38
CA LEU A 162 13.98 -0.76 -2.84
C LEU A 162 12.88 -0.53 -3.89
N PRO A 163 12.10 -1.55 -4.29
CA PRO A 163 10.98 -1.34 -5.22
C PRO A 163 9.85 -0.55 -4.52
N ILE A 164 9.56 0.66 -4.98
CA ILE A 164 8.52 1.52 -4.41
C ILE A 164 7.26 1.52 -5.28
N PHE A 165 6.08 1.53 -4.66
CA PHE A 165 4.81 1.81 -5.32
C PHE A 165 4.09 2.95 -4.58
N VAL A 166 3.67 3.98 -5.31
CA VAL A 166 2.81 5.04 -4.77
C VAL A 166 1.36 4.60 -4.93
N THR A 167 0.80 3.98 -3.89
CA THR A 167 -0.57 3.45 -3.89
C THR A 167 -1.60 4.53 -3.59
N GLU A 168 -1.19 5.63 -2.95
CA GLU A 168 -2.00 6.82 -2.71
C GLU A 168 -1.18 8.11 -2.87
N TYR A 169 -1.79 9.12 -3.49
CA TYR A 169 -1.33 10.49 -3.42
C TYR A 169 -2.48 11.48 -3.61
N GLY A 170 -2.35 12.67 -3.02
CA GLY A 170 -3.30 13.77 -3.21
C GLY A 170 -2.68 14.98 -3.94
N THR A 171 -3.53 15.75 -4.61
CA THR A 171 -3.13 17.03 -5.24
C THR A 171 -3.36 18.24 -4.34
N CYS A 172 -4.08 18.04 -3.23
CA CYS A 172 -4.38 19.00 -2.18
C CYS A 172 -3.49 18.76 -0.93
N ALA A 173 -3.89 19.31 0.21
CA ALA A 173 -3.17 19.12 1.48
C ALA A 173 -3.47 17.75 2.10
N ALA A 174 -2.62 17.30 3.03
CA ALA A 174 -2.70 15.98 3.66
C ALA A 174 -3.94 15.76 4.56
N ASP A 175 -4.68 16.82 4.89
CA ASP A 175 -6.00 16.72 5.52
C ASP A 175 -7.13 16.43 4.50
N GLY A 176 -6.77 16.22 3.23
CA GLY A 176 -7.69 15.96 2.12
C GLY A 176 -8.37 17.22 1.58
N ASN A 177 -8.04 18.41 2.09
CA ASN A 177 -8.75 19.65 1.81
C ASN A 177 -7.85 20.73 1.20
N GLY A 178 -8.44 21.88 0.90
CA GLY A 178 -7.74 23.04 0.37
C GLY A 178 -7.56 23.01 -1.15
N ASN A 179 -6.76 23.97 -1.64
CA ASN A 179 -6.56 24.16 -3.06
C ASN A 179 -5.59 23.13 -3.64
N ILE A 180 -5.79 22.81 -4.91
CA ILE A 180 -4.87 21.99 -5.71
C ILE A 180 -3.56 22.76 -5.91
N ASP A 181 -2.43 22.13 -5.59
CA ASP A 181 -1.10 22.65 -5.94
C ASP A 181 -0.60 22.00 -7.25
N THR A 182 -0.94 22.62 -8.37
CA THR A 182 -0.63 22.12 -9.72
C THR A 182 0.88 22.07 -9.99
N ASN A 183 1.66 22.98 -9.41
CA ASN A 183 3.10 23.04 -9.63
C ASN A 183 3.82 21.93 -8.86
N SER A 184 3.42 21.72 -7.61
CA SER A 184 3.96 20.65 -6.78
C SER A 184 3.62 19.28 -7.36
N ILE A 185 2.36 19.03 -7.74
CA ILE A 185 2.00 17.71 -8.30
C ILE A 185 2.71 17.42 -9.63
N SER A 186 2.87 18.44 -10.50
CA SER A 186 3.64 18.28 -11.73
C SER A 186 5.10 17.90 -11.47
N SER A 187 5.69 18.39 -10.37
CA SER A 187 7.05 18.03 -9.96
C SER A 187 7.12 16.58 -9.47
N TRP A 188 6.11 16.13 -8.71
CA TRP A 188 6.01 14.74 -8.27
C TRP A 188 5.83 13.75 -9.42
N TRP A 189 4.94 14.03 -10.37
CA TRP A 189 4.80 13.20 -11.58
C TRP A 189 6.10 13.14 -12.38
N SER A 190 6.76 14.28 -12.57
CA SER A 190 8.05 14.33 -13.25
C SER A 190 9.13 13.51 -12.53
N LEU A 191 9.17 13.52 -11.20
CA LEU A 191 10.08 12.67 -10.44
C LEU A 191 9.74 11.19 -10.68
N MET A 192 8.50 10.78 -10.45
CA MET A 192 8.07 9.38 -10.56
C MET A 192 8.28 8.79 -11.96
N ASP A 193 8.01 9.56 -13.03
CA ASP A 193 8.21 9.10 -14.41
C ASP A 193 9.70 8.94 -14.79
N ASN A 194 10.61 9.59 -14.05
CA ASN A 194 12.05 9.54 -14.31
C ASN A 194 12.83 8.60 -13.37
N LEU A 195 12.19 8.09 -12.31
CA LEU A 195 12.78 7.06 -11.46
C LEU A 195 12.81 5.73 -12.23
N LYS A 196 13.98 5.09 -12.28
CA LYS A 196 14.23 3.83 -13.00
C LYS A 196 14.47 2.68 -12.04
#